data_AF-A0A6J7MF42-F1
#
_entry.id   AF-A0A6J7MF42-F1
#
_cell.length_a   1.000
_cell.length_b   1.000
_cell.length_c   1.000
_cell.angle_alpha   90.00
_cell.angle_beta   90.00
_cell.angle_gamma   90.00
#
_symmetry.space_group_name_H-M   'P 1'
#
loop_
_entity.id
_entity.type
_entity.pdbx_description
1 polymer ?
#
loop_
_entity_poly.entity_id
_entity_poly.type
_entity_poly.pdbx_seq_one_letter_code
_entity_poly.pdbx_strand_id
1 'polypeptide(L)'
;MSAAAGHAKRALGSLLSPQGVIGVAVEAAWIGAHIALYPLGLIEDKLEDATNHGVAHLPPAHRGLIVGDVEAAGTPIILVHGVIDNRSIFIVLRRSLRRRGFGRTYALNYSPLIDDLRVVAERLAALVAEVCEQTGYERVHIIGHSMGGMVGRYYVQRLGGDSRVHTLCTLGTPHQGSIEARFIPWPVIQQLRLDGSIIEEFALPAPGCTTRFIAIWSDLDQLVLPHRNARITHPDLRARNILVRGVGHMSLPVDRRVVHAISQALAHLDHDGTTISRGATSIDSTEGRAESLSKPAGGRVEPASRLTSG
;
A
#
# COMPACT_ATOMS: atom_id res chain seq x y z
N MET A 1 -12.69 -20.70 -20.20
CA MET A 1 -12.50 -19.64 -21.23
C MET A 1 -13.42 -18.42 -21.07
N SER A 2 -14.63 -18.54 -20.49
CA SER A 2 -15.58 -17.41 -20.31
C SER A 2 -15.09 -16.29 -19.37
N ALA A 3 -14.46 -16.63 -18.24
CA ALA A 3 -13.99 -15.62 -17.27
C ALA A 3 -12.85 -14.74 -17.81
N ALA A 4 -11.89 -15.30 -18.56
CA ALA A 4 -10.75 -14.54 -19.11
C ALA A 4 -11.20 -13.49 -20.14
N ALA A 5 -12.18 -13.84 -20.99
CA ALA A 5 -12.77 -12.91 -21.97
C ALA A 5 -13.55 -11.76 -21.30
N GLY A 6 -14.24 -12.04 -20.18
CA GLY A 6 -14.91 -11.01 -19.38
C GLY A 6 -13.96 -10.03 -18.70
N HIS A 7 -12.79 -10.51 -18.24
CA HIS A 7 -11.74 -9.65 -17.67
C HIS A 7 -11.09 -8.76 -18.73
N ALA A 8 -10.80 -9.31 -19.92
CA ALA A 8 -10.26 -8.53 -21.04
C ALA A 8 -11.21 -7.42 -21.49
N LYS A 9 -12.53 -7.70 -21.60
CA LYS A 9 -13.53 -6.68 -21.92
C LYS A 9 -13.63 -5.57 -20.87
N ARG A 10 -13.53 -5.91 -19.57
CA ARG A 10 -13.57 -4.92 -18.48
C ARG A 10 -12.31 -4.05 -18.42
N ALA A 11 -11.13 -4.64 -18.66
CA ALA A 11 -9.86 -3.91 -18.75
C ALA A 11 -9.80 -3.01 -20.00
N LEU A 12 -10.32 -3.46 -21.14
CA LEU A 12 -10.45 -2.62 -22.33
C LEU A 12 -11.47 -1.48 -22.13
N GLY A 13 -12.54 -1.76 -21.39
CA GLY A 13 -13.56 -0.76 -21.03
C GLY A 13 -13.07 0.31 -20.06
N SER A 14 -12.15 -0.01 -19.14
CA SER A 14 -11.55 1.00 -18.25
C SER A 14 -10.65 1.96 -19.01
N LEU A 15 -9.86 1.47 -19.98
CA LEU A 15 -8.97 2.26 -20.84
C LEU A 15 -9.73 3.26 -21.73
N LEU A 16 -10.89 2.85 -22.26
CA LEU A 16 -11.72 3.69 -23.15
C LEU A 16 -12.64 4.66 -22.42
N SER A 17 -12.68 4.62 -21.09
CA SER A 17 -13.45 5.58 -20.30
C SER A 17 -12.76 6.95 -20.28
N PRO A 18 -13.49 8.07 -20.10
CA PRO A 18 -12.88 9.40 -19.96
C PRO A 18 -11.83 9.46 -18.84
N GLN A 19 -12.07 8.72 -17.74
CA GLN A 19 -11.11 8.60 -16.63
C GLN A 19 -9.87 7.79 -17.01
N GLY A 20 -10.03 6.73 -17.82
CA GLY A 20 -8.92 5.94 -18.35
C GLY A 20 -8.03 6.73 -19.28
N VAL A 21 -8.62 7.48 -20.22
CA VAL A 21 -7.87 8.34 -21.17
C VAL A 21 -7.08 9.41 -20.42
N ILE A 22 -7.71 10.09 -19.45
CA ILE A 22 -7.02 11.07 -18.59
C ILE A 22 -5.91 10.38 -17.79
N GLY A 23 -6.18 9.21 -17.21
CA GLY A 23 -5.19 8.44 -16.45
C GLY A 23 -3.96 8.06 -17.28
N VAL A 24 -4.15 7.63 -18.52
CA VAL A 24 -3.05 7.32 -19.46
C VAL A 24 -2.23 8.56 -19.78
N ALA A 25 -2.87 9.70 -20.04
CA ALA A 25 -2.16 10.95 -20.32
C ALA A 25 -1.34 11.44 -19.11
N VAL A 26 -1.91 11.34 -17.90
CA VAL A 26 -1.21 11.66 -16.65
C VAL A 26 -0.03 10.73 -16.40
N GLU A 27 -0.20 9.43 -16.65
CA GLU A 27 0.88 8.45 -16.51
C GLU A 27 2.04 8.75 -17.46
N ALA A 28 1.76 9.05 -18.73
CA ALA A 28 2.79 9.40 -19.70
C ALA A 28 3.58 10.66 -19.28
N ALA A 29 2.88 11.67 -18.74
CA ALA A 29 3.53 12.86 -18.20
C ALA A 29 4.44 12.54 -17.00
N TRP A 30 3.99 11.67 -16.09
CA TRP A 30 4.79 11.26 -14.94
C TRP A 30 5.99 10.40 -15.30
N ILE A 31 5.86 9.49 -16.28
CA ILE A 31 7.00 8.74 -16.82
C ILE A 31 8.05 9.72 -17.36
N GLY A 32 7.63 10.73 -18.15
CA GLY A 32 8.54 11.76 -18.66
C GLY A 32 9.22 12.57 -17.56
N ALA A 33 8.47 13.01 -16.55
CA ALA A 33 9.03 13.73 -15.40
C ALA A 33 10.00 12.86 -14.58
N HIS A 34 9.68 11.58 -14.41
CA HIS A 34 10.51 10.64 -13.66
C HIS A 34 11.86 10.41 -14.35
N ILE A 35 11.87 10.21 -15.68
CA ILE A 35 13.11 10.10 -16.46
C ILE A 35 13.97 11.36 -16.30
N ALA A 36 13.36 12.55 -16.32
CA ALA A 36 14.08 13.81 -16.14
C ALA A 36 14.68 13.97 -14.72
N LEU A 37 13.98 13.48 -13.70
CA LEU A 37 14.42 13.55 -12.29
C LEU A 37 15.32 12.38 -11.89
N TYR A 38 15.44 11.34 -12.73
CA TYR A 38 16.19 10.13 -12.42
C TYR A 38 17.65 10.41 -11.96
N PRO A 39 18.43 11.33 -12.58
CA PRO A 39 19.79 11.64 -12.12
C PRO A 39 19.86 12.21 -10.70
N LEU A 40 18.82 12.91 -10.22
CA LEU A 40 18.77 13.43 -8.83
C LEU A 40 18.63 12.31 -7.80
N GLY A 41 18.21 11.12 -8.24
CA GLY A 41 18.16 9.90 -7.42
C GLY A 41 19.51 9.22 -7.22
N LEU A 42 20.53 9.55 -8.03
CA LEU A 42 21.89 9.01 -7.93
C LEU A 42 22.78 9.80 -6.96
N ILE A 43 22.37 11.01 -6.58
CA ILE A 43 23.02 11.81 -5.55
C ILE A 43 22.61 11.20 -4.20
N GLU A 44 23.55 10.82 -3.36
CA GLU A 44 23.27 10.29 -2.03
C GLU A 44 22.86 11.44 -1.10
N ASP A 45 21.66 11.39 -0.52
CA ASP A 45 21.27 12.36 0.52
C ASP A 45 21.81 11.78 1.82
N LYS A 46 22.62 12.57 2.52
CA LYS A 46 22.82 12.36 3.94
C LYS A 46 21.46 12.38 4.62
N LEU A 47 21.25 11.43 5.56
CA LEU A 47 20.13 11.41 6.49
C LEU A 47 19.71 12.84 6.86
N GLU A 48 18.54 13.30 6.39
CA GLU A 48 17.99 14.56 6.86
C GLU A 48 17.40 14.33 8.25
N ASP A 49 18.23 14.54 9.27
CA ASP A 49 17.83 14.55 10.67
C ASP A 49 16.91 15.74 10.95
N ALA A 50 15.63 15.46 11.20
CA ALA A 50 14.74 16.44 11.81
C ALA A 50 14.96 16.46 13.34
N THR A 51 16.09 17.02 13.78
CA THR A 51 16.41 17.26 15.20
C THR A 51 15.82 18.60 15.65
N ASN A 52 14.54 18.62 16.02
CA ASN A 52 14.01 19.76 16.76
C ASN A 52 12.87 19.33 17.71
N HIS A 53 13.13 19.44 19.02
CA HIS A 53 12.30 18.86 20.09
C HIS A 53 11.13 19.76 20.54
N GLY A 54 10.87 20.89 19.88
CA GLY A 54 9.77 21.80 20.21
C GLY A 54 8.65 21.76 19.18
N VAL A 55 7.38 21.76 19.58
CA VAL A 55 6.24 21.77 18.63
C VAL A 55 5.83 23.17 18.15
N ALA A 56 6.39 24.23 18.74
CA ALA A 56 5.99 25.62 18.50
C ALA A 56 6.31 26.12 17.08
N HIS A 57 7.39 25.61 16.47
CA HIS A 57 7.80 25.98 15.11
C HIS A 57 7.08 25.18 14.01
N LEU A 58 6.27 24.18 14.39
CA LEU A 58 5.58 23.31 13.44
C LEU A 58 4.24 23.94 12.98
N PRO A 59 3.81 23.72 11.72
CA PRO A 59 2.49 24.11 11.23
C PRO A 59 1.33 23.51 12.05
N PRO A 60 0.13 24.14 12.09
CA PRO A 60 -1.01 23.66 12.88
C PRO A 60 -1.43 22.21 12.61
N ALA A 61 -1.29 21.72 11.38
CA ALA A 61 -1.60 20.32 11.03
C ALA A 61 -0.62 19.33 11.68
N HIS A 62 0.67 19.69 11.79
CA HIS A 62 1.68 18.88 12.45
C HIS A 62 1.49 18.90 13.95
N ARG A 63 1.17 20.08 14.50
CA ARG A 63 0.76 20.20 15.91
C ARG A 63 -0.48 19.37 16.19
N GLY A 64 -1.48 19.39 15.32
CA GLY A 64 -2.69 18.58 15.47
C GLY A 64 -2.42 17.07 15.44
N LEU A 65 -1.53 16.60 14.56
CA LEU A 65 -1.13 15.19 14.55
C LEU A 65 -0.30 14.83 15.80
N ILE A 66 0.67 15.66 16.18
CA ILE A 66 1.47 15.43 17.39
C ILE A 66 0.60 15.51 18.65
N VAL A 67 -0.38 16.41 18.72
CA VAL A 67 -1.27 16.54 19.89
C VAL A 67 -2.35 15.45 19.92
N GLY A 68 -2.79 14.97 18.75
CA GLY A 68 -3.80 13.92 18.63
C GLY A 68 -3.24 12.50 18.74
N ASP A 69 -2.00 12.29 18.33
CA ASP A 69 -1.31 10.99 18.26
C ASP A 69 0.22 11.21 18.11
N VAL A 70 0.90 11.54 19.22
CA VAL A 70 2.35 11.88 19.28
C VAL A 70 3.21 10.80 18.62
N GLU A 71 2.84 9.54 18.83
CA GLU A 71 3.61 8.39 18.41
C GLU A 71 3.42 8.09 16.91
N ALA A 72 2.19 8.18 16.39
CA ALA A 72 1.95 8.12 14.95
C ALA A 72 2.66 9.26 14.20
N ALA A 73 2.75 10.45 14.80
CA ALA A 73 3.45 11.59 14.21
C ALA A 73 4.98 11.40 14.15
N GLY A 74 5.54 10.69 15.12
CA GLY A 74 6.98 10.50 15.29
C GLY A 74 7.54 9.19 14.75
N THR A 75 6.70 8.18 14.52
CA THR A 75 7.11 6.86 14.02
C THR A 75 7.85 6.99 12.68
N PRO A 76 9.09 6.47 12.56
CA PRO A 76 9.87 6.55 11.33
C PRO A 76 9.18 5.87 10.14
N ILE A 77 9.26 6.47 8.96
CA ILE A 77 8.73 5.91 7.71
C ILE A 77 9.89 5.60 6.76
N ILE A 78 10.06 4.33 6.39
CA ILE A 78 11.05 3.89 5.41
C ILE A 78 10.39 3.72 4.05
N LEU A 79 10.96 4.35 3.02
CA LEU A 79 10.48 4.28 1.64
C LEU A 79 11.37 3.33 0.82
N VAL A 80 10.75 2.43 0.06
CA VAL A 80 11.44 1.41 -0.72
C VAL A 80 10.96 1.45 -2.17
N HIS A 81 11.85 1.79 -3.10
CA HIS A 81 11.51 2.02 -4.52
C HIS A 81 11.42 0.70 -5.31
N GLY A 82 11.03 0.74 -6.59
CA GLY A 82 10.89 -0.42 -7.48
C GLY A 82 12.10 -0.71 -8.38
N VAL A 83 11.94 -1.69 -9.31
CA VAL A 83 12.96 -2.15 -10.29
C VAL A 83 13.42 -1.07 -11.28
N ILE A 84 12.52 -0.17 -11.67
CA ILE A 84 12.75 0.82 -12.74
C ILE A 84 12.93 2.22 -12.14
N ASP A 85 13.07 2.28 -10.82
CA ASP A 85 12.87 3.49 -10.05
C ASP A 85 14.04 3.73 -9.09
N ASN A 86 14.12 4.94 -8.56
CA ASN A 86 15.00 5.33 -7.48
C ASN A 86 14.21 6.19 -6.48
N ARG A 87 14.87 6.77 -5.48
CA ARG A 87 14.20 7.61 -4.47
C ARG A 87 13.35 8.77 -5.04
N SER A 88 13.58 9.20 -6.28
CA SER A 88 12.92 10.36 -6.89
C SER A 88 11.41 10.18 -7.07
N ILE A 89 10.91 8.95 -7.23
CA ILE A 89 9.46 8.70 -7.28
C ILE A 89 8.74 9.12 -6.01
N PHE A 90 9.44 9.08 -4.88
CA PHE A 90 8.88 9.46 -3.60
C PHE A 90 8.97 10.95 -3.32
N ILE A 91 9.52 11.80 -4.19
CA ILE A 91 9.67 13.24 -3.92
C ILE A 91 8.32 13.88 -3.55
N VAL A 92 7.27 13.61 -4.33
CA VAL A 92 5.93 14.15 -4.08
C VAL A 92 5.31 13.54 -2.83
N LEU A 93 5.48 12.22 -2.65
CA LEU A 93 4.98 11.50 -1.48
C LEU A 93 5.62 12.04 -0.20
N ARG A 94 6.95 12.10 -0.13
CA ARG A 94 7.74 12.68 0.97
C ARG A 94 7.29 14.10 1.28
N ARG A 95 7.19 14.97 0.27
CA ARG A 95 6.73 16.34 0.46
C ARG A 95 5.31 16.40 1.02
N SER A 96 4.44 15.48 0.64
CA SER A 96 3.06 15.46 1.14
C SER A 96 2.96 14.88 2.55
N LEU A 97 3.70 13.81 2.86
CA LEU A 97 3.82 13.22 4.19
C LEU A 97 4.40 14.26 5.16
N ARG A 98 5.50 14.92 4.77
CA ARG A 98 6.09 16.02 5.52
C ARG A 98 5.12 17.17 5.73
N ARG A 99 4.27 17.53 4.75
CA ARG A 99 3.23 18.56 4.94
C ARG A 99 2.11 18.15 5.92
N ARG A 100 1.95 16.85 6.19
CA ARG A 100 0.91 16.31 7.07
C ARG A 100 1.41 15.94 8.48
N GLY A 101 2.70 16.07 8.76
CA GLY A 101 3.26 15.91 10.10
C GLY A 101 4.26 14.77 10.22
N PHE A 102 4.39 13.93 9.19
CA PHE A 102 5.35 12.84 9.17
C PHE A 102 6.74 13.38 8.81
N GLY A 103 7.54 13.70 9.83
CA GLY A 103 8.82 14.37 9.69
C GLY A 103 10.02 13.45 9.48
N ARG A 104 9.94 12.17 9.89
CA ARG A 104 11.06 11.22 9.89
C ARG A 104 10.93 10.20 8.76
N THR A 105 11.42 10.56 7.56
CA THR A 105 11.36 9.66 6.40
C THR A 105 12.74 9.24 5.91
N TYR A 106 12.96 7.93 5.78
CA TYR A 106 14.18 7.32 5.28
C TYR A 106 13.91 6.70 3.90
N ALA A 107 14.94 6.44 3.11
CA ALA A 107 14.79 5.72 1.85
C ALA A 107 15.91 4.69 1.71
N LEU A 108 15.55 3.47 1.38
CA LEU A 108 16.53 2.44 1.03
C LEU A 108 16.95 2.65 -0.42
N ASN A 109 18.25 2.76 -0.67
CA ASN A 109 18.83 2.79 -1.99
C ASN A 109 19.43 1.41 -2.31
N TYR A 110 19.08 0.84 -3.45
CA TYR A 110 19.65 -0.41 -3.93
C TYR A 110 19.64 -0.43 -5.45
N SER A 111 20.49 -1.25 -6.05
CA SER A 111 20.56 -1.31 -7.51
C SER A 111 19.41 -2.17 -8.03
N PRO A 112 18.40 -1.57 -8.65
CA PRO A 112 17.14 -2.24 -8.88
C PRO A 112 17.21 -3.17 -10.10
N LEU A 113 18.37 -3.22 -10.79
CA LEU A 113 18.63 -3.99 -12.00
C LEU A 113 19.41 -5.29 -11.75
N ILE A 114 20.16 -5.39 -10.65
CA ILE A 114 21.10 -6.49 -10.39
C ILE A 114 20.92 -7.16 -9.03
N ASP A 115 20.36 -6.48 -8.04
CA ASP A 115 20.24 -7.05 -6.69
C ASP A 115 19.10 -8.09 -6.62
N ASP A 116 19.36 -9.22 -5.96
CA ASP A 116 18.34 -10.21 -5.61
C ASP A 116 17.41 -9.65 -4.52
N LEU A 117 16.10 -9.92 -4.63
CA LEU A 117 15.11 -9.38 -3.71
C LEU A 117 15.39 -9.74 -2.25
N ARG A 118 15.93 -10.94 -1.98
CA ARG A 118 16.27 -11.40 -0.62
C ARG A 118 17.41 -10.59 -0.04
N VAL A 119 18.44 -10.32 -0.85
CA VAL A 119 19.58 -9.47 -0.47
C VAL A 119 19.11 -8.04 -0.16
N VAL A 120 18.22 -7.48 -0.99
CA VAL A 120 17.64 -6.16 -0.71
C VAL A 120 16.82 -6.17 0.58
N ALA A 121 16.09 -7.26 0.87
CA ALA A 121 15.33 -7.41 2.10
C ALA A 121 16.22 -7.51 3.35
N GLU A 122 17.41 -8.11 3.24
CA GLU A 122 18.42 -8.10 4.30
C GLU A 122 18.99 -6.69 4.53
N ARG A 123 19.26 -5.93 3.46
CA ARG A 123 19.67 -4.52 3.57
C ARG A 123 18.57 -3.67 4.21
N LEU A 124 17.30 -3.94 3.88
CA LEU A 124 16.16 -3.31 4.53
C LEU A 124 16.12 -3.64 6.03
N ALA A 125 16.37 -4.89 6.42
CA ALA A 125 16.43 -5.30 7.82
C ALA A 125 17.51 -4.52 8.60
N ALA A 126 18.69 -4.37 8.01
CA ALA A 126 19.78 -3.58 8.60
C ALA A 126 19.39 -2.10 8.77
N LEU A 127 18.79 -1.49 7.74
CA LEU A 127 18.32 -0.10 7.80
C LEU A 127 17.23 0.08 8.87
N VAL A 128 16.29 -0.86 8.99
CA VAL A 128 15.25 -0.80 10.03
C VAL A 128 15.88 -0.83 11.42
N ALA A 129 16.85 -1.72 11.65
CA ALA A 129 17.54 -1.81 12.93
C ALA A 129 18.28 -0.51 13.27
N GLU A 130 19.01 0.06 12.31
CA GLU A 130 19.71 1.35 12.46
C GLU A 130 18.74 2.49 12.77
N VAL A 131 17.63 2.59 12.05
CA VAL A 131 16.61 3.62 12.27
C VAL A 131 15.99 3.48 13.67
N CYS A 132 15.64 2.26 14.09
CA CYS A 132 15.15 2.02 15.45
C CYS A 132 16.15 2.47 16.52
N GLU A 133 17.43 2.12 16.35
CA GLU A 133 18.50 2.48 17.27
C GLU A 133 18.71 4.01 17.36
N GLN A 134 18.79 4.69 16.22
CA GLN A 134 19.02 6.13 16.15
C GLN A 134 17.83 6.96 16.67
N THR A 135 16.61 6.50 16.40
CA THR A 135 15.39 7.27 16.69
C THR A 135 14.78 6.93 18.05
N GLY A 136 15.14 5.79 18.64
CA GLY A 136 14.56 5.26 19.87
C GLY A 136 13.19 4.61 19.69
N TYR A 137 12.66 4.52 18.46
CA TYR A 137 11.37 3.88 18.19
C TYR A 137 11.56 2.36 18.03
N GLU A 138 10.68 1.59 18.68
CA GLU A 138 10.75 0.13 18.60
C GLU A 138 10.33 -0.42 17.25
N ARG A 139 9.44 0.30 16.55
CA ARG A 139 8.86 -0.08 15.25
C ARG A 139 8.86 1.08 14.25
N VAL A 140 8.78 0.73 12.98
CA VAL A 140 8.70 1.66 11.85
C VAL A 140 7.49 1.39 10.96
N HIS A 141 7.19 2.33 10.07
CA HIS A 141 6.34 2.10 8.90
C HIS A 141 7.19 1.92 7.65
N ILE A 142 6.69 1.11 6.71
CA ILE A 142 7.31 0.91 5.41
C ILE A 142 6.31 1.28 4.32
N ILE A 143 6.75 2.06 3.34
CA ILE A 143 6.00 2.30 2.10
C ILE A 143 6.84 1.78 0.94
N GLY A 144 6.39 0.68 0.33
CA GLY A 144 7.03 0.08 -0.84
C GLY A 144 6.25 0.36 -2.11
N HIS A 145 6.93 0.80 -3.17
CA HIS A 145 6.34 0.91 -4.51
C HIS A 145 6.83 -0.22 -5.39
N SER A 146 5.93 -0.83 -6.17
CA SER A 146 6.26 -1.92 -7.09
C SER A 146 7.03 -3.02 -6.36
N MET A 147 8.19 -3.45 -6.87
CA MET A 147 9.08 -4.41 -6.20
C MET A 147 9.48 -4.03 -4.78
N GLY A 148 9.60 -2.75 -4.42
CA GLY A 148 9.94 -2.33 -3.07
C GLY A 148 8.91 -2.77 -2.02
N GLY A 149 7.65 -2.94 -2.42
CA GLY A 149 6.63 -3.54 -1.57
C GLY A 149 6.82 -5.05 -1.36
N MET A 150 7.40 -5.76 -2.34
CA MET A 150 7.77 -7.18 -2.18
C MET A 150 8.98 -7.31 -1.25
N VAL A 151 9.99 -6.43 -1.38
CA VAL A 151 11.13 -6.37 -0.44
C VAL A 151 10.62 -6.19 0.99
N GLY A 152 9.75 -5.21 1.23
CA GLY A 152 9.15 -4.98 2.55
C GLY A 152 8.35 -6.18 3.06
N ARG A 153 7.57 -6.82 2.17
CA ARG A 153 6.77 -8.00 2.53
C ARG A 153 7.65 -9.19 2.89
N TYR A 154 8.74 -9.41 2.14
CA TYR A 154 9.70 -10.47 2.40
C TYR A 154 10.39 -10.27 3.75
N TYR A 155 10.83 -9.03 4.04
CA TYR A 155 11.40 -8.69 5.34
C TYR A 155 10.44 -9.05 6.50
N VAL A 156 9.17 -8.62 6.40
CA VAL A 156 8.16 -8.87 7.43
C VAL A 156 7.87 -10.37 7.60
N GLN A 157 7.58 -11.08 6.52
CA GLN A 157 7.15 -12.49 6.60
C GLN A 157 8.29 -13.47 6.86
N ARG A 158 9.49 -13.21 6.31
CA ARG A 158 10.55 -14.22 6.20
C ARG A 158 11.81 -13.90 7.00
N LEU A 159 12.03 -12.63 7.35
CA LEU A 159 13.24 -12.17 8.06
C LEU A 159 12.93 -11.63 9.46
N GLY A 160 11.77 -11.94 10.03
CA GLY A 160 11.39 -11.53 11.39
C GLY A 160 11.02 -10.05 11.54
N GLY A 161 10.81 -9.34 10.41
CA GLY A 161 10.46 -7.93 10.39
C GLY A 161 9.12 -7.61 11.08
N ASP A 162 8.26 -8.60 11.32
CA ASP A 162 7.01 -8.41 12.07
C ASP A 162 7.18 -7.73 13.43
N SER A 163 8.31 -7.99 14.09
CA SER A 163 8.63 -7.39 15.40
C SER A 163 8.95 -5.90 15.33
N ARG A 164 9.39 -5.41 14.17
CA ARG A 164 9.91 -4.05 13.94
C ARG A 164 9.07 -3.24 12.96
N VAL A 165 8.09 -3.83 12.30
CA VAL A 165 7.24 -3.15 11.32
C VAL A 165 5.83 -3.09 11.83
N HIS A 166 5.36 -1.87 12.06
CA HIS A 166 3.98 -1.66 12.43
C HIS A 166 3.06 -1.77 11.20
N THR A 167 3.38 -1.05 10.13
CA THR A 167 2.55 -0.97 8.92
C THR A 167 3.41 -1.08 7.69
N LEU A 168 3.06 -2.01 6.79
CA LEU A 168 3.58 -2.09 5.44
C LEU A 168 2.51 -1.63 4.45
N CYS A 169 2.70 -0.45 3.86
CA CYS A 169 1.90 0.04 2.75
C CYS A 169 2.60 -0.29 1.43
N THR A 170 1.86 -0.85 0.47
CA THR A 170 2.38 -1.23 -0.84
C THR A 170 1.59 -0.56 -1.95
N LEU A 171 2.29 -0.08 -2.98
CA LEU A 171 1.73 0.67 -4.10
C LEU A 171 2.01 -0.07 -5.41
N GLY A 172 0.98 -0.66 -6.03
CA GLY A 172 1.14 -1.36 -7.32
C GLY A 172 2.12 -2.55 -7.23
N THR A 173 2.25 -3.17 -6.07
CA THR A 173 3.23 -4.22 -5.83
C THR A 173 2.74 -5.57 -6.34
N PRO A 174 3.46 -6.30 -7.23
CA PRO A 174 3.00 -7.58 -7.79
C PRO A 174 3.12 -8.74 -6.79
N HIS A 175 2.27 -8.76 -5.77
CA HIS A 175 2.24 -9.74 -4.68
C HIS A 175 2.00 -11.19 -5.10
N GLN A 176 1.33 -11.42 -6.22
CA GLN A 176 1.20 -12.74 -6.87
C GLN A 176 1.99 -12.84 -8.17
N GLY A 177 2.93 -11.93 -8.41
CA GLY A 177 3.68 -11.80 -9.65
C GLY A 177 2.94 -11.09 -10.78
N SER A 178 3.62 -10.90 -11.90
CA SER A 178 3.11 -10.20 -13.09
C SER A 178 3.35 -11.05 -14.35
N ILE A 179 2.44 -11.02 -15.32
CA ILE A 179 2.57 -11.78 -16.57
C ILE A 179 3.68 -11.17 -17.44
N GLU A 180 3.78 -9.85 -17.43
CA GLU A 180 4.72 -9.02 -18.19
C GLU A 180 6.16 -9.37 -17.84
N ALA A 181 6.40 -9.79 -16.59
CA ALA A 181 7.67 -10.28 -16.12
C ALA A 181 8.19 -11.51 -16.88
N ARG A 182 7.32 -12.22 -17.60
CA ARG A 182 7.72 -13.34 -18.46
C ARG A 182 8.38 -12.89 -19.77
N PHE A 183 8.11 -11.67 -20.21
CA PHE A 183 8.53 -11.17 -21.53
C PHE A 183 9.70 -10.18 -21.45
N ILE A 184 10.07 -9.74 -20.25
CA ILE A 184 11.19 -8.81 -20.04
C ILE A 184 12.42 -9.60 -19.55
N PRO A 185 13.50 -9.71 -20.35
CA PRO A 185 14.65 -10.57 -20.04
C PRO A 185 15.64 -9.91 -19.06
N TRP A 186 15.16 -9.24 -18.02
CA TRP A 186 16.01 -8.68 -16.95
C TRP A 186 15.97 -9.58 -15.71
N PRO A 187 17.12 -10.04 -15.17
CA PRO A 187 17.17 -11.03 -14.09
C PRO A 187 16.32 -10.68 -12.87
N VAL A 188 16.29 -9.41 -12.47
CA VAL A 188 15.47 -8.91 -11.35
C VAL A 188 13.96 -9.00 -11.64
N ILE A 189 13.53 -8.73 -12.88
CA ILE A 189 12.12 -8.82 -13.28
C ILE A 189 11.68 -10.28 -13.32
N GLN A 190 12.57 -11.20 -13.67
CA GLN A 190 12.26 -12.62 -13.66
C GLN A 190 11.89 -13.15 -12.25
N GLN A 191 12.33 -12.49 -11.17
CA GLN A 191 11.91 -12.83 -9.80
C GLN A 191 10.44 -12.46 -9.52
N LEU A 192 9.85 -11.57 -10.33
CA LEU A 192 8.47 -11.09 -10.22
C LEU A 192 7.48 -11.95 -11.03
N ARG A 193 7.94 -13.06 -11.63
CA ARG A 193 7.07 -13.94 -12.40
C ARG A 193 6.06 -14.65 -11.49
N LEU A 194 4.88 -14.94 -12.05
CA LEU A 194 3.82 -15.71 -11.38
C LEU A 194 4.31 -17.05 -10.79
N ASP A 195 5.30 -17.67 -11.42
CA ASP A 195 5.92 -18.96 -11.08
C ASP A 195 7.32 -18.79 -10.43
N GLY A 196 7.64 -17.60 -9.97
CA GLY A 196 8.92 -17.32 -9.31
C GLY A 196 8.97 -17.84 -7.87
N SER A 197 10.16 -18.24 -7.42
CA SER A 197 10.39 -18.74 -6.06
C SER A 197 9.95 -17.75 -4.97
N ILE A 198 10.07 -16.44 -5.22
CA ILE A 198 9.58 -15.41 -4.29
C ILE A 198 8.06 -15.48 -4.08
N ILE A 199 7.29 -15.79 -5.13
CA ILE A 199 5.83 -15.90 -5.03
C ILE A 199 5.44 -17.14 -4.23
N GLU A 200 6.15 -18.25 -4.42
CA GLU A 200 5.98 -19.45 -3.59
C GLU A 200 6.31 -19.16 -2.12
N GLU A 201 7.39 -18.45 -1.86
CA GLU A 201 7.81 -18.04 -0.53
C GLU A 201 6.81 -17.10 0.17
N PHE A 202 6.08 -16.29 -0.58
CA PHE A 202 4.98 -15.45 -0.08
C PHE A 202 3.71 -16.21 0.24
N ALA A 203 3.55 -17.41 -0.30
CA ALA A 203 2.43 -18.30 -0.01
C ALA A 203 2.69 -19.20 1.22
N LEU A 204 3.93 -19.24 1.73
CA LEU A 204 4.26 -19.98 2.93
C LEU A 204 3.60 -19.36 4.18
N PRO A 205 3.19 -20.18 5.16
CA PRO A 205 2.56 -19.71 6.39
C PRO A 205 3.38 -18.63 7.12
N ALA A 206 2.69 -17.64 7.67
CA ALA A 206 3.27 -16.56 8.48
C ALA A 206 2.47 -16.41 9.79
N PRO A 207 2.42 -17.47 10.62
CA PRO A 207 1.55 -17.53 11.79
C PRO A 207 1.88 -16.43 12.79
N GLY A 208 0.85 -15.78 13.32
CA GLY A 208 1.00 -14.76 14.35
C GLY A 208 1.52 -13.41 13.84
N CYS A 209 1.67 -13.21 12.52
CA CYS A 209 2.06 -11.92 11.96
C CYS A 209 1.07 -10.82 12.36
N THR A 210 1.56 -9.83 13.09
CA THR A 210 0.77 -8.72 13.63
C THR A 210 0.81 -7.47 12.76
N THR A 211 1.81 -7.38 11.87
CA THR A 211 2.02 -6.27 10.95
C THR A 211 0.77 -5.99 10.13
N ARG A 212 0.40 -4.71 10.02
CA ARG A 212 -0.71 -4.27 9.17
C ARG A 212 -0.25 -4.12 7.74
N PHE A 213 -0.92 -4.81 6.82
CA PHE A 213 -0.64 -4.69 5.40
C PHE A 213 -1.71 -3.83 4.73
N ILE A 214 -1.29 -2.81 3.98
CA ILE A 214 -2.18 -2.01 3.15
C ILE A 214 -1.69 -2.12 1.71
N ALA A 215 -2.49 -2.73 0.84
CA ALA A 215 -2.17 -2.90 -0.57
C ALA A 215 -3.04 -1.97 -1.41
N ILE A 216 -2.43 -0.92 -1.95
CA ILE A 216 -3.07 0.04 -2.85
C ILE A 216 -2.75 -0.38 -4.29
N TRP A 217 -3.80 -0.64 -5.07
CA TRP A 217 -3.69 -1.15 -6.43
C TRP A 217 -4.64 -0.41 -7.37
N SER A 218 -4.39 -0.49 -8.67
CA SER A 218 -5.15 0.24 -9.69
C SER A 218 -5.60 -0.66 -10.84
N ASP A 219 -6.75 -0.31 -11.43
CA ASP A 219 -7.29 -0.93 -12.65
C ASP A 219 -6.71 -0.35 -13.95
N LEU A 220 -5.73 0.54 -13.85
CA LEU A 220 -4.94 1.11 -14.95
C LEU A 220 -3.44 0.81 -14.78
N ASP A 221 -3.06 -0.09 -13.87
CA ASP A 221 -1.67 -0.48 -13.66
C ASP A 221 -1.18 -1.36 -14.81
N GLN A 222 -0.36 -0.79 -15.70
CA GLN A 222 0.12 -1.45 -16.92
C GLN A 222 1.32 -2.38 -16.70
N LEU A 223 1.89 -2.42 -15.48
CA LEU A 223 3.06 -3.24 -15.16
C LEU A 223 2.71 -4.46 -14.29
N VAL A 224 1.53 -4.44 -13.68
CA VAL A 224 0.99 -5.57 -12.91
C VAL A 224 -0.27 -6.10 -13.58
N LEU A 225 -0.12 -7.07 -14.48
CA LEU A 225 -1.24 -7.84 -15.01
C LEU A 225 -1.20 -9.30 -14.53
N PRO A 226 -2.36 -9.85 -14.13
CA PRO A 226 -3.63 -9.17 -13.93
C PRO A 226 -3.59 -8.17 -12.76
N HIS A 227 -4.25 -7.00 -12.86
CA HIS A 227 -4.21 -5.94 -11.82
C HIS A 227 -4.49 -6.41 -10.40
N ARG A 228 -5.36 -7.43 -10.25
CA ARG A 228 -5.69 -8.04 -8.95
C ARG A 228 -4.46 -8.66 -8.27
N ASN A 229 -3.39 -8.93 -9.00
CA ASN A 229 -2.15 -9.50 -8.48
C ASN A 229 -1.41 -8.54 -7.55
N ALA A 230 -1.82 -7.26 -7.55
CA ALA A 230 -1.35 -6.29 -6.59
C ALA A 230 -2.10 -6.32 -5.24
N ARG A 231 -3.06 -7.23 -5.07
CA ARG A 231 -3.73 -7.46 -3.78
C ARG A 231 -2.91 -8.42 -2.93
N ILE A 232 -2.95 -8.23 -1.61
CA ILE A 232 -2.48 -9.26 -0.67
C ILE A 232 -3.67 -10.14 -0.31
N THR A 233 -3.56 -11.42 -0.64
CA THR A 233 -4.51 -12.48 -0.27
C THR A 233 -3.70 -13.58 0.42
N HIS A 234 -3.76 -13.62 1.75
CA HIS A 234 -3.02 -14.59 2.56
C HIS A 234 -3.77 -14.82 3.88
N PRO A 235 -3.96 -16.08 4.33
CA PRO A 235 -4.77 -16.38 5.52
C PRO A 235 -4.19 -15.77 6.81
N ASP A 236 -2.86 -15.74 6.93
CA ASP A 236 -2.21 -15.27 8.15
C ASP A 236 -1.96 -13.75 8.20
N LEU A 237 -2.17 -13.03 7.10
CA LEU A 237 -1.81 -11.60 7.03
C LEU A 237 -3.03 -10.70 7.23
N ARG A 238 -2.88 -9.68 8.07
CA ARG A 238 -3.87 -8.62 8.28
C ARG A 238 -3.83 -7.60 7.14
N ALA A 239 -4.35 -8.00 5.97
CA ALA A 239 -4.28 -7.22 4.74
C ALA A 239 -5.57 -6.45 4.42
N ARG A 240 -5.43 -5.14 4.21
CA ARG A 240 -6.45 -4.27 3.62
C ARG A 240 -6.08 -3.93 2.18
N ASN A 241 -6.96 -4.27 1.24
CA ASN A 241 -6.77 -3.99 -0.18
C ASN A 241 -7.61 -2.76 -0.60
N ILE A 242 -6.97 -1.73 -1.17
CA ILE A 242 -7.61 -0.47 -1.59
C ILE A 242 -7.45 -0.31 -3.09
N LEU A 243 -8.56 -0.30 -3.83
CA LEU A 243 -8.58 -0.02 -5.26
C LEU A 243 -8.64 1.50 -5.51
N VAL A 244 -7.73 2.02 -6.32
CA VAL A 244 -7.80 3.39 -6.84
C VAL A 244 -7.95 3.32 -8.35
N ARG A 245 -9.05 3.87 -8.87
CA ARG A 245 -9.37 3.76 -10.30
C ARG A 245 -8.64 4.77 -11.15
N GLY A 246 -8.22 4.33 -12.34
CA GLY A 246 -7.69 5.17 -13.41
C GLY A 246 -6.31 5.77 -13.11
N VAL A 247 -5.48 5.09 -12.31
CA VAL A 247 -4.13 5.55 -11.95
C VAL A 247 -3.10 4.62 -12.53
N GLY A 248 -2.15 5.13 -13.32
CA GLY A 248 -1.05 4.30 -13.81
C GLY A 248 -0.06 3.91 -12.70
N HIS A 249 0.84 2.98 -13.01
CA HIS A 249 1.76 2.40 -12.03
C HIS A 249 2.70 3.44 -11.41
N MET A 250 3.23 4.35 -12.22
CA MET A 250 4.12 5.43 -11.81
C MET A 250 3.36 6.60 -11.18
N SER A 251 2.08 6.74 -11.49
CA SER A 251 1.20 7.75 -10.89
C SER A 251 0.76 7.40 -9.46
N LEU A 252 0.87 6.15 -9.02
CA LEU A 252 0.40 5.73 -7.70
C LEU A 252 1.06 6.51 -6.54
N PRO A 253 2.40 6.68 -6.45
CA PRO A 253 3.03 7.40 -5.35
C PRO A 253 2.70 8.90 -5.29
N VAL A 254 2.22 9.47 -6.40
CA VAL A 254 1.97 10.91 -6.56
C VAL A 254 0.49 11.27 -6.63
N ASP A 255 -0.41 10.29 -6.78
CA ASP A 255 -1.85 10.50 -6.77
C ASP A 255 -2.35 10.97 -5.40
N ARG A 256 -3.13 12.05 -5.39
CA ARG A 256 -3.60 12.70 -4.15
C ARG A 256 -4.47 11.78 -3.29
N ARG A 257 -5.24 10.87 -3.90
CA ARG A 257 -6.11 9.91 -3.19
C ARG A 257 -5.27 8.85 -2.51
N VAL A 258 -4.22 8.36 -3.19
CA VAL A 258 -3.25 7.40 -2.63
C VAL A 258 -2.54 8.02 -1.44
N VAL A 259 -1.95 9.20 -1.63
CA VAL A 259 -1.27 9.95 -0.57
C VAL A 259 -2.18 10.21 0.62
N HIS A 260 -3.45 10.57 0.37
CA HIS A 260 -4.42 10.78 1.43
C HIS A 260 -4.74 9.49 2.20
N ALA A 261 -4.94 8.38 1.49
CA ALA A 261 -5.20 7.07 2.10
C ALA A 261 -4.02 6.61 2.97
N ILE A 262 -2.78 6.77 2.51
CA ILE A 262 -1.56 6.47 3.29
C ILE A 262 -1.56 7.30 4.58
N SER A 263 -1.66 8.63 4.46
CA SER A 263 -1.57 9.49 5.64
C SER A 263 -2.69 9.23 6.64
N GLN A 264 -3.92 8.96 6.19
CA GLN A 264 -4.99 8.59 7.11
C GLN A 264 -4.72 7.27 7.82
N ALA A 265 -4.21 6.27 7.09
CA ALA A 265 -3.91 4.98 7.67
C ALA A 265 -2.78 5.03 8.70
N LEU A 266 -1.78 5.90 8.47
CA LEU A 266 -0.66 6.11 9.40
C LEU A 266 -1.01 7.04 10.57
N ALA A 267 -2.08 7.83 10.47
CA ALA A 267 -2.45 8.82 11.51
C ALA A 267 -3.46 8.32 12.55
N HIS A 268 -3.91 7.06 12.47
CA HIS A 268 -4.88 6.48 13.41
C HIS A 268 -4.29 5.22 14.06
N LEU A 269 -3.22 5.39 14.84
CA LEU A 269 -2.43 4.27 15.37
C LEU A 269 -2.32 4.35 16.88
N ASP A 270 -2.74 3.30 17.57
CA ASP A 270 -2.56 3.17 19.01
C ASP A 270 -1.11 2.79 19.33
N HIS A 271 -0.71 2.83 20.61
CA HIS A 271 0.67 2.57 21.06
C HIS A 271 1.21 1.20 20.61
N ASP A 272 0.37 0.16 20.66
CA ASP A 272 0.72 -1.20 20.21
C ASP A 272 0.61 -1.40 18.69
N GLY A 273 0.22 -0.34 17.99
CA GLY A 273 0.03 -0.27 16.57
C GLY A 273 -1.30 -0.75 16.00
N THR A 274 -2.30 -0.85 16.88
CA THR A 274 -3.68 -1.14 16.47
C THR A 274 -4.39 0.14 16.02
N THR A 275 -5.57 0.07 15.41
CA THR A 275 -6.28 1.29 14.97
C THR A 275 -7.04 1.90 16.15
N ILE A 276 -6.78 3.16 16.52
CA ILE A 276 -7.46 3.87 17.64
C ILE A 276 -8.99 3.91 17.44
N SER A 277 -9.45 4.03 16.20
CA SER A 277 -10.89 4.02 15.88
C SER A 277 -11.38 2.61 15.49
N ARG A 278 -12.12 1.95 16.39
CA ARG A 278 -13.05 0.87 16.00
C ARG A 278 -14.15 1.49 15.14
N GLY A 279 -14.16 1.21 13.84
CA GLY A 279 -15.25 1.64 12.95
C GLY A 279 -14.90 2.61 11.82
N ALA A 280 -13.63 2.78 11.43
CA ALA A 280 -13.29 3.40 10.14
C ALA A 280 -13.64 2.45 8.97
N THR A 281 -14.95 2.33 8.72
CA THR A 281 -15.67 1.54 7.69
C THR A 281 -15.27 0.06 7.58
N SER A 282 -16.11 -0.83 8.12
CA SER A 282 -16.28 -2.14 7.49
C SER A 282 -16.93 -1.89 6.14
N ILE A 283 -16.15 -1.98 5.06
CA ILE A 283 -16.71 -2.18 3.72
C ILE A 283 -16.53 -3.67 3.49
N ASP A 284 -17.49 -4.45 3.99
CA ASP A 284 -17.73 -5.76 3.44
C ASP A 284 -17.77 -5.62 1.92
N SER A 285 -17.03 -6.51 1.28
CA SER A 285 -17.06 -6.79 -0.14
C SER A 285 -18.43 -6.48 -0.74
N THR A 286 -18.52 -5.43 -1.57
CA THR A 286 -19.63 -5.29 -2.53
C THR A 286 -19.51 -6.45 -3.53
N GLU A 287 -20.03 -7.61 -3.15
CA GLU A 287 -20.59 -8.55 -4.10
C GLU A 287 -21.94 -8.00 -4.56
N GLY A 288 -22.16 -8.15 -5.87
CA GLY A 288 -23.21 -7.48 -6.60
C GLY A 288 -24.62 -7.78 -6.07
N ARG A 289 -25.42 -6.71 -6.02
CA ARG A 289 -26.87 -6.78 -6.05
C ARG A 289 -27.32 -7.56 -7.30
N ALA A 290 -27.88 -8.75 -7.08
CA ALA A 290 -28.82 -9.41 -7.99
C ALA A 290 -29.92 -10.09 -7.15
N GLU A 291 -31.09 -9.44 -7.16
CA GLU A 291 -32.46 -9.97 -7.06
C GLU A 291 -32.72 -11.33 -6.37
N SER A 292 -33.57 -11.31 -5.33
CA SER A 292 -34.93 -11.83 -5.53
C SER A 292 -35.92 -11.15 -4.59
N LEU A 293 -36.94 -10.55 -5.19
CA LEU A 293 -38.19 -10.16 -4.57
C LEU A 293 -39.04 -11.44 -4.40
N SER A 294 -39.45 -11.75 -3.17
CA SER A 294 -40.69 -12.49 -2.95
C SER A 294 -41.48 -11.83 -1.81
N LYS A 295 -42.65 -11.29 -2.18
CA LYS A 295 -43.66 -10.68 -1.30
C LYS A 295 -44.05 -11.61 -0.15
N PRO A 296 -44.37 -11.09 1.05
CA PRO A 296 -45.35 -11.73 1.89
C PRO A 296 -46.76 -11.31 1.41
N ALA A 297 -47.56 -12.31 1.04
CA ALA A 297 -48.99 -12.15 0.82
C ALA A 297 -49.68 -11.79 2.14
N GLY A 298 -50.62 -10.85 2.08
CA GLY A 298 -51.41 -10.39 3.22
C GLY A 298 -52.23 -11.50 3.87
N GLY A 299 -52.37 -11.39 5.19
CA GLY A 299 -53.22 -12.24 6.01
C GLY A 299 -53.76 -11.45 7.20
N ARG A 300 -54.93 -10.85 6.99
CA ARG A 300 -55.98 -10.38 7.92
C ARG A 300 -55.66 -10.10 9.40
N VAL A 301 -55.99 -8.86 9.74
CA VAL A 301 -56.47 -8.35 11.04
C VAL A 301 -57.67 -9.17 11.54
N GLU A 302 -57.66 -9.57 12.81
CA GLU A 302 -58.88 -9.78 13.61
C GLU A 302 -58.80 -9.00 14.93
N PRO A 303 -59.93 -8.47 15.44
CA PRO A 303 -59.93 -7.50 16.52
C PRO A 303 -60.13 -8.14 17.90
N ALA A 304 -59.71 -7.37 18.91
CA ALA A 304 -59.91 -7.64 20.33
C ALA A 304 -61.38 -7.84 20.70
N SER A 305 -61.65 -8.81 21.58
CA SER A 305 -62.82 -8.82 22.44
C SER A 305 -62.44 -9.10 23.90
N ARG A 306 -63.14 -8.40 24.80
CA ARG A 306 -62.91 -8.27 26.24
C ARG A 306 -63.48 -9.46 27.02
N LEU A 307 -62.83 -9.71 28.18
CA LEU A 307 -63.40 -10.06 29.50
C LEU A 307 -64.80 -10.69 29.56
N THR A 308 -64.90 -11.89 30.14
CA THR A 308 -65.77 -12.17 31.30
C THR A 308 -65.23 -13.32 32.16
N SER A 309 -65.36 -13.12 33.47
CA SER A 309 -65.21 -14.02 34.62
C SER A 309 -65.97 -15.34 34.54
N GLY A 310 -65.45 -16.36 35.23
CA GLY A 310 -66.12 -17.63 35.54
C GLY A 310 -65.12 -18.72 35.87
#